data_AF-A0A538U4Y8-F1
#
_entry.id   AF-A0A538U4Y8-F1
#
_cell.length_a   1.000
_cell.length_b   1.000
_cell.length_c   1.000
_cell.angle_alpha   90.00
_cell.angle_beta   90.00
_cell.angle_gamma   90.00
#
_symmetry.space_group_name_H-M   'P 1'
#
loop_
_entity.id
_entity.type
_entity.pdbx_description
1 polymer ?
#
loop_
_entity_poly.entity_id
_entity_poly.type
_entity_poly.pdbx_seq_one_letter_code
_entity_poly.pdbx_strand_id
1 'polypeptide(L)'
;MIDLVTLALPFLHHGASHADSGVVAARVAQTRHEEWVRFLEGWRDFFLMTGTAAVTLAGLLFVAISLHIEALIHESREHLLGLARAILFSFVMVLTMSLMLLMPAQSMRVTGAEMMMIGAIFAAMTLRQLRTGTTDHPDFPKTLFRRRLIPTLIGYAAIVAIGAALMVLRAPEALLYVMGAFGMLLGNAVGASWDLLVRTAKIKRRAGGGAG
;
A
#
# COMPACT_ATOMS: atom_id res chain seq x y z
N MET A 1 19.69 59.12 43.97
CA MET A 1 20.25 57.75 44.05
C MET A 1 19.21 56.83 43.44
N ILE A 2 19.20 56.76 42.10
CA ILE A 2 18.25 55.93 41.34
C ILE A 2 18.81 54.53 41.35
N ASP A 3 18.03 53.60 41.88
CA ASP A 3 18.44 52.24 42.19
C ASP A 3 18.79 51.46 40.91
N LEU A 4 20.03 50.99 40.82
CA LEU A 4 20.56 50.27 39.65
C LEU A 4 19.80 48.95 39.42
N VAL A 5 19.13 48.44 40.47
CA VAL A 5 18.31 47.22 40.45
C VAL A 5 17.04 47.38 39.61
N THR A 6 16.44 48.58 39.59
CA THR A 6 15.18 48.84 38.87
C THR A 6 15.38 48.96 37.36
N LEU A 7 16.60 49.27 36.90
CA LEU A 7 16.93 49.40 35.48
C LEU A 7 17.24 48.04 34.81
N ALA A 8 17.61 47.02 35.59
CA ALA A 8 17.98 45.69 35.10
C ALA A 8 16.81 44.68 35.05
N LEU A 9 15.75 44.92 35.84
CA LEU A 9 14.54 44.08 35.89
C LEU A 9 13.77 43.94 34.56
N PRO A 10 13.68 44.94 33.66
CA PRO A 10 12.97 44.79 32.38
C PRO A 10 13.67 43.81 31.42
N PHE A 11 14.99 43.67 31.52
CA PHE A 11 15.80 42.86 30.61
C PHE A 11 15.78 41.36 30.95
N LEU A 12 15.54 40.98 32.20
CA LEU A 12 15.41 39.57 32.60
C LEU A 12 14.08 38.94 32.15
N HIS A 13 13.01 39.73 32.03
CA HIS A 13 11.68 39.20 31.67
C HIS A 13 11.51 38.93 30.15
N HIS A 14 12.36 39.52 29.30
CA HIS A 14 12.32 39.34 27.83
C HIS A 14 13.12 38.13 27.32
N GLY A 15 14.11 37.63 28.08
CA GLY A 15 14.92 36.47 27.68
C GLY A 15 14.28 35.11 28.01
N ALA A 16 13.43 35.04 29.03
CA ALA A 16 12.81 33.80 29.49
C ALA A 16 11.70 33.28 28.56
N SER A 17 10.93 34.17 27.90
CA SER A 17 9.80 33.75 27.04
C SER A 17 10.25 32.94 25.82
N HIS A 18 11.40 33.29 25.22
CA HIS A 18 11.93 32.59 24.06
C HIS A 18 12.50 31.22 24.42
N ALA A 19 13.18 31.10 25.57
CA ALA A 19 13.67 29.83 26.08
C ALA A 19 12.52 28.86 26.41
N ASP A 20 11.47 29.34 27.07
CA ASP A 20 10.29 28.53 27.39
C ASP A 20 9.51 28.12 26.14
N SER A 21 9.42 28.99 25.13
CA SER A 21 8.73 28.66 23.87
C SER A 21 9.38 27.50 23.11
N GLY A 22 10.71 27.42 23.11
CA GLY A 22 11.47 26.33 22.48
C GLY A 22 11.30 25.01 23.23
N VAL A 23 11.32 25.05 24.56
CA VAL A 23 11.12 23.87 25.41
C VAL A 23 9.69 23.33 25.28
N VAL A 24 8.68 24.20 25.25
CA VAL A 24 7.29 23.81 25.02
C VAL A 24 7.10 23.20 23.64
N ALA A 25 7.68 23.80 22.59
CA ALA A 25 7.60 23.25 21.23
C ALA A 25 8.27 21.87 21.10
N ALA A 26 9.44 21.70 21.72
CA ALA A 26 10.14 20.41 21.76
C ALA A 26 9.33 19.34 22.51
N ARG A 27 8.74 19.70 23.65
CA ARG A 27 7.88 18.81 24.43
C ARG A 27 6.65 18.37 23.65
N VAL A 28 5.98 19.30 22.97
CA VAL A 28 4.81 18.99 22.12
C VAL A 28 5.18 18.09 20.93
N ALA A 29 6.37 18.28 20.34
CA ALA A 29 6.85 17.39 19.28
C ALA A 29 7.15 15.98 19.81
N GLN A 30 7.72 15.89 21.01
CA GLN A 30 8.01 14.62 21.66
C GLN A 30 6.73 13.87 22.04
N THR A 31 5.75 14.53 22.67
CA THR A 31 4.48 13.88 23.02
C THR A 31 3.76 13.35 21.79
N ARG A 32 3.72 14.13 20.70
CA ARG A 32 3.13 13.67 19.43
C ARG A 32 3.86 12.48 18.80
N HIS A 33 5.18 12.40 18.96
CA HIS A 33 5.93 11.25 18.48
C HIS A 33 5.61 9.99 19.32
N GLU A 34 5.56 10.12 20.64
CA GLU A 34 5.19 9.02 21.54
C GLU A 34 3.75 8.53 21.30
N GLU A 35 2.80 9.44 21.09
CA GLU A 35 1.41 9.13 20.73
C GLU A 35 1.33 8.35 19.40
N TRP A 36 2.08 8.80 18.38
CA TRP A 36 2.16 8.11 17.09
C TRP A 36 2.72 6.69 17.20
N VAL A 37 3.82 6.53 17.96
CA VAL A 37 4.44 5.22 18.17
C VAL A 37 3.47 4.27 18.88
N ARG A 38 2.80 4.73 19.96
CA ARG A 38 1.78 3.95 20.66
C ARG A 38 0.61 3.58 19.75
N PHE A 39 0.19 4.50 18.89
CA PHE A 39 -0.86 4.24 17.91
C PHE A 39 -0.42 3.13 16.94
N LEU A 40 0.78 3.21 16.35
CA LEU A 40 1.31 2.16 15.47
C LEU A 40 1.45 0.81 16.18
N GLU A 41 1.91 0.79 17.42
CA GLU A 41 2.00 -0.45 18.23
C GLU A 41 0.63 -1.12 18.39
N GLY A 42 -0.44 -0.34 18.57
CA GLY A 42 -1.82 -0.86 18.62
C GLY A 42 -2.28 -1.52 17.31
N TRP A 43 -1.68 -1.18 16.18
CA TRP A 43 -1.98 -1.74 14.86
C TRP A 43 -1.04 -2.89 14.44
N ARG A 44 -0.06 -3.22 15.27
CA ARG A 44 0.97 -4.23 14.96
C ARG A 44 0.37 -5.58 14.58
N ASP A 45 -0.65 -6.05 15.30
CA ASP A 45 -1.27 -7.35 15.04
C ASP A 45 -2.03 -7.38 13.70
N PHE A 46 -2.65 -6.25 13.33
CA PHE A 46 -3.26 -6.10 12.01
C PHE A 46 -2.22 -6.18 10.89
N PHE A 47 -1.09 -5.49 11.03
CA PHE A 47 -0.01 -5.54 10.04
C PHE A 47 0.64 -6.92 9.96
N LEU A 48 0.83 -7.61 11.09
CA LEU A 48 1.28 -9.00 11.12
C LEU A 48 0.31 -9.93 10.40
N MET A 49 -0.98 -9.85 10.69
CA MET A 49 -2.00 -10.70 10.07
C MET A 49 -2.10 -10.46 8.56
N THR A 50 -2.17 -9.20 8.14
CA THR A 50 -2.27 -8.84 6.72
C THR A 50 -1.00 -9.16 5.94
N GLY A 51 0.18 -8.93 6.52
CA GLY A 51 1.46 -9.31 5.93
C GLY A 51 1.58 -10.83 5.78
N THR A 52 1.17 -11.59 6.79
CA THR A 52 1.16 -13.06 6.76
C THR A 52 0.20 -13.58 5.67
N ALA A 53 -1.00 -13.01 5.57
CA ALA A 53 -1.96 -13.34 4.52
C ALA A 53 -1.36 -13.04 3.13
N ALA A 54 -0.77 -11.86 2.94
CA ALA A 54 -0.17 -11.44 1.67
C ALA A 54 0.98 -12.35 1.23
N VAL A 55 1.94 -12.66 2.12
CA VAL A 55 3.07 -13.55 1.77
C VAL A 55 2.59 -14.98 1.49
N THR A 56 1.58 -15.46 2.22
CA THR A 56 1.01 -16.80 2.01
C THR A 56 0.33 -16.89 0.65
N LEU A 57 -0.49 -15.89 0.29
CA LEU A 57 -1.16 -15.83 -1.00
C LEU A 57 -0.16 -15.66 -2.16
N ALA A 58 0.88 -14.84 -1.97
CA ALA A 58 1.96 -14.71 -2.94
C ALA A 58 2.69 -16.06 -3.17
N GLY A 59 3.00 -16.79 -2.10
CA GLY A 59 3.61 -18.12 -2.19
C GLY A 59 2.72 -19.14 -2.89
N LEU A 60 1.44 -19.20 -2.52
CA LEU A 60 0.46 -20.08 -3.19
C LEU A 60 0.29 -19.75 -4.67
N LEU A 61 0.30 -18.46 -5.03
CA LEU A 61 0.25 -18.04 -6.43
C LEU A 61 1.50 -18.50 -7.20
N PHE A 62 2.68 -18.39 -6.61
CA PHE A 62 3.92 -18.87 -7.23
C PHE A 62 3.89 -20.38 -7.47
N VAL A 63 3.45 -21.16 -6.48
CA VAL A 63 3.25 -22.62 -6.61
C VAL A 63 2.23 -22.96 -7.69
N ALA A 64 1.11 -22.23 -7.75
CA ALA A 64 0.08 -22.46 -8.77
C ALA A 64 0.61 -22.19 -10.19
N ILE A 65 1.41 -21.14 -10.38
CA ILE A 65 2.03 -20.81 -11.68
C ILE A 65 3.07 -21.87 -12.07
N SER A 66 3.92 -22.31 -11.13
CA SER A 66 4.98 -23.28 -11.44
C SER A 66 4.42 -24.62 -11.93
N LEU A 67 3.27 -25.05 -11.39
CA LEU A 67 2.58 -26.28 -11.82
C LEU A 67 1.93 -26.17 -13.21
N HIS A 68 1.67 -24.95 -13.69
CA HIS A 68 0.96 -24.72 -14.95
C HIS A 68 1.84 -24.10 -16.04
N ILE A 69 3.16 -24.04 -15.83
CA ILE A 69 4.07 -23.34 -16.72
C ILE A 69 4.10 -23.97 -18.13
N GLU A 70 4.02 -25.31 -18.22
CA GLU A 70 3.95 -26.03 -19.50
C GLU A 70 2.66 -25.73 -20.29
N ALA A 71 1.55 -25.49 -19.58
CA ALA A 71 0.26 -25.10 -20.18
C ALA A 71 0.19 -23.59 -20.54
N LEU A 72 1.11 -22.77 -20.03
CA LEU A 72 1.18 -21.33 -20.27
C LEU A 72 2.13 -20.96 -21.43
N ILE A 73 3.12 -21.80 -21.71
CA ILE A 73 4.15 -21.59 -22.73
C ILE A 73 3.67 -21.93 -24.16
N HIS A 74 2.58 -22.69 -24.32
CA HIS A 74 1.95 -22.93 -25.63
C HIS A 74 1.17 -21.68 -26.11
N GLU A 75 1.92 -20.71 -26.62
CA GLU A 75 1.63 -19.68 -27.64
C GLU A 75 0.34 -18.83 -27.60
N SER A 76 -0.55 -18.96 -26.61
CA SER A 76 -1.85 -18.24 -26.59
C SER A 76 -2.24 -17.61 -25.24
N ARG A 77 -1.36 -17.64 -24.23
CA ARG A 77 -1.73 -17.32 -22.83
C ARG A 77 -0.83 -16.32 -22.11
N GLU A 78 -0.03 -15.55 -22.82
CA GLU A 78 0.82 -14.49 -22.24
C GLU A 78 0.01 -13.48 -21.41
N HIS A 79 -1.25 -13.25 -21.78
CA HIS A 79 -2.19 -12.42 -21.04
C HIS A 79 -2.44 -12.89 -19.59
N LEU A 80 -2.52 -14.22 -19.38
CA LEU A 80 -2.75 -14.80 -18.06
C LEU A 80 -1.53 -14.61 -17.16
N LEU A 81 -0.33 -14.68 -17.71
CA LEU A 81 0.91 -14.36 -17.01
C LEU A 81 0.96 -12.88 -16.61
N GLY A 82 0.51 -11.99 -17.49
CA GLY A 82 0.36 -10.56 -17.18
C GLY A 82 -0.60 -10.30 -16.00
N LEU A 83 -1.76 -10.95 -15.99
CA LEU A 83 -2.71 -10.87 -14.88
C LEU A 83 -2.16 -11.46 -13.58
N ALA A 84 -1.52 -12.63 -13.65
CA ALA A 84 -0.90 -13.26 -12.49
C ALA A 84 0.19 -12.36 -11.88
N ARG A 85 0.99 -11.68 -12.72
CA ARG A 85 1.97 -10.67 -12.27
C ARG A 85 1.30 -9.49 -11.57
N ALA A 86 0.18 -8.99 -12.07
CA ALA A 86 -0.55 -7.89 -11.42
C ALA A 86 -1.12 -8.29 -10.05
N ILE A 87 -1.63 -9.52 -9.92
CA ILE A 87 -2.08 -10.10 -8.64
C ILE A 87 -0.90 -10.23 -7.68
N LEU A 88 0.22 -10.77 -8.15
CA LEU A 88 1.45 -10.90 -7.36
C LEU A 88 1.93 -9.54 -6.85
N PHE A 89 1.97 -8.51 -7.70
CA PHE A 89 2.33 -7.15 -7.28
C PHE A 89 1.38 -6.56 -6.24
N SER A 90 0.09 -6.92 -6.28
CA SER A 90 -0.85 -6.51 -5.23
C SER A 90 -0.51 -7.16 -3.89
N PHE A 91 -0.16 -8.45 -3.87
CA PHE A 91 0.27 -9.13 -2.64
C PHE A 91 1.61 -8.61 -2.13
N VAL A 92 2.59 -8.44 -3.00
CA VAL A 92 3.91 -7.90 -2.64
C VAL A 92 3.79 -6.49 -2.10
N MET A 93 2.95 -5.64 -2.71
CA MET A 93 2.67 -4.29 -2.21
C MET A 93 2.16 -4.31 -0.76
N VAL A 94 1.14 -5.13 -0.47
CA VAL A 94 0.57 -5.25 0.88
C VAL A 94 1.61 -5.80 1.84
N LEU A 95 2.38 -6.81 1.45
CA LEU A 95 3.46 -7.38 2.26
C LEU A 95 4.53 -6.33 2.59
N THR A 96 5.03 -5.61 1.60
CA THR A 96 6.05 -4.56 1.79
C THR A 96 5.52 -3.48 2.73
N MET A 97 4.28 -3.04 2.54
CA MET A 97 3.67 -2.05 3.44
C MET A 97 3.52 -2.56 4.87
N SER A 98 3.03 -3.79 5.06
CA SER A 98 2.91 -4.40 6.39
C SER A 98 4.26 -4.51 7.09
N LEU A 99 5.32 -4.91 6.38
CA LEU A 99 6.67 -5.01 6.96
C LEU A 99 7.22 -3.65 7.38
N MET A 100 7.02 -2.60 6.56
CA MET A 100 7.49 -1.26 6.91
C MET A 100 6.71 -0.66 8.08
N LEU A 101 5.39 -0.81 8.10
CA LEU A 101 4.55 -0.33 9.20
C LEU A 101 4.79 -1.09 10.51
N LEU A 102 5.41 -2.27 10.45
CA LEU A 102 5.83 -3.02 11.64
C LEU A 102 7.10 -2.47 12.30
N MET A 103 7.80 -1.53 11.67
CA MET A 103 8.98 -0.89 12.22
C MET A 103 8.57 0.46 12.89
N PRO A 104 8.35 0.49 14.22
CA PRO A 104 7.78 1.66 14.91
C PRO A 104 8.75 2.85 15.05
N ALA A 105 9.99 2.73 14.60
CA ALA A 105 11.04 3.73 14.84
C ALA A 105 10.90 5.02 14.00
N GLN A 106 9.89 5.12 13.14
CA GLN A 106 9.78 6.22 12.20
C GLN A 106 8.79 7.30 12.65
N SER A 107 9.13 8.56 12.39
CA SER A 107 8.19 9.67 12.54
C SER A 107 7.04 9.56 11.54
N MET A 108 5.84 10.03 11.91
CA MET A 108 4.64 10.01 11.05
C MET A 108 4.88 10.58 9.64
N ARG A 109 5.74 11.60 9.51
CA ARG A 109 6.10 12.18 8.19
C ARG A 109 6.90 11.21 7.32
N VAL A 110 7.81 10.46 7.92
CA VAL A 110 8.65 9.49 7.19
C VAL A 110 7.78 8.31 6.75
N THR A 111 6.92 7.80 7.64
CA THR A 111 5.94 6.76 7.27
C THR A 111 5.04 7.21 6.12
N GLY A 112 4.51 8.44 6.17
CA GLY A 112 3.71 9.00 5.08
C GLY A 112 4.48 9.09 3.75
N ALA A 113 5.75 9.52 3.79
CA ALA A 113 6.60 9.60 2.60
C ALA A 113 6.92 8.23 2.01
N GLU A 114 7.23 7.22 2.84
CA GLU A 114 7.46 5.84 2.39
C GLU A 114 6.20 5.25 1.76
N MET A 115 5.04 5.47 2.38
CA MET A 115 3.74 5.04 1.84
C MET A 115 3.49 5.62 0.45
N MET A 116 3.74 6.92 0.27
CA MET A 116 3.61 7.60 -1.02
C MET A 116 4.59 7.05 -2.05
N MET A 117 5.87 6.90 -1.68
CA MET A 117 6.92 6.43 -2.58
C MET A 117 6.60 5.04 -3.11
N ILE A 118 6.29 4.10 -2.22
CA ILE A 118 6.03 2.71 -2.62
C ILE A 118 4.69 2.62 -3.36
N GLY A 119 3.65 3.30 -2.89
CA GLY A 119 2.37 3.38 -3.61
C GLY A 119 2.53 3.90 -5.03
N ALA A 120 3.34 4.95 -5.22
CA ALA A 120 3.64 5.51 -6.53
C ALA A 120 4.46 4.55 -7.41
N ILE A 121 5.45 3.84 -6.85
CA ILE A 121 6.26 2.85 -7.58
C ILE A 121 5.36 1.73 -8.11
N PHE A 122 4.53 1.13 -7.27
CA PHE A 122 3.63 0.05 -7.68
C PHE A 122 2.56 0.55 -8.68
N ALA A 123 1.99 1.73 -8.45
CA ALA A 123 1.08 2.35 -9.42
C ALA A 123 1.74 2.58 -10.78
N ALA A 124 2.98 3.07 -10.81
CA ALA A 124 3.73 3.28 -12.04
C ALA A 124 4.05 1.96 -12.75
N MET A 125 4.46 0.91 -12.02
CA MET A 125 4.69 -0.43 -12.58
C MET A 125 3.43 -1.00 -13.23
N THR A 126 2.29 -0.91 -12.53
CA THR A 126 1.00 -1.38 -13.04
C THR A 126 0.49 -0.54 -14.22
N LEU A 127 0.70 0.77 -14.20
CA LEU A 127 0.34 1.65 -15.31
C LEU A 127 1.21 1.38 -16.55
N ARG A 128 2.51 1.13 -16.37
CA ARG A 128 3.40 0.70 -17.46
C ARG A 128 2.93 -0.62 -18.04
N GLN A 129 2.58 -1.59 -17.21
CA GLN A 129 2.04 -2.87 -17.66
C GLN A 129 0.74 -2.71 -18.47
N LEU A 130 -0.14 -1.78 -18.07
CA LEU A 130 -1.36 -1.45 -18.82
C LEU A 130 -1.05 -0.80 -20.19
N ARG A 131 0.02 0.01 -20.27
CA ARG A 131 0.43 0.68 -21.51
C ARG A 131 1.19 -0.24 -22.47
N THR A 132 2.01 -1.15 -21.96
CA THR A 132 2.86 -2.03 -22.77
C THR A 132 2.19 -3.36 -23.11
N GLY A 133 1.26 -3.83 -22.27
CA GLY A 133 0.49 -5.02 -22.57
C GLY A 133 -0.68 -4.65 -23.46
N THR A 134 -0.61 -4.95 -24.77
CA THR A 134 -1.73 -5.44 -25.59
C THR A 134 -1.42 -5.51 -27.08
N THR A 135 -0.97 -6.67 -27.53
CA THR A 135 -1.45 -7.26 -28.80
C THR A 135 -2.93 -7.66 -28.60
N ASP A 136 -3.79 -7.32 -29.55
CA ASP A 136 -5.22 -7.69 -29.52
C ASP A 136 -5.35 -9.21 -29.67
N HIS A 137 -5.52 -9.93 -28.56
CA HIS A 137 -5.80 -11.36 -28.59
C HIS A 137 -7.32 -11.61 -28.59
N PRO A 138 -7.86 -12.43 -29.51
CA PRO A 138 -9.30 -12.65 -29.67
C PRO A 138 -10.04 -13.13 -28.41
N ASP A 139 -9.35 -13.85 -27.53
CA ASP A 139 -9.96 -14.47 -26.34
C ASP A 139 -10.02 -13.57 -25.10
N PHE A 140 -9.32 -12.42 -25.10
CA PHE A 140 -9.26 -11.52 -23.94
C PHE A 140 -9.28 -10.03 -24.35
N PRO A 141 -10.47 -9.43 -24.51
CA PRO A 141 -10.57 -8.03 -24.93
C PRO A 141 -9.92 -7.10 -23.89
N LYS A 142 -9.21 -6.08 -24.39
CA LYS A 142 -8.54 -5.00 -23.63
C LYS A 142 -9.41 -4.42 -22.50
N THR A 143 -10.73 -4.40 -22.70
CA THR A 143 -11.74 -3.92 -21.77
C THR A 143 -11.81 -4.72 -20.46
N LEU A 144 -11.63 -6.05 -20.52
CA LEU A 144 -11.65 -6.91 -19.33
C LEU A 144 -10.37 -6.77 -18.50
N PHE A 145 -9.21 -6.66 -19.17
CA PHE A 145 -7.92 -6.40 -18.52
C PHE A 145 -7.95 -5.05 -17.80
N ARG A 146 -8.37 -3.99 -18.50
CA ARG A 146 -8.49 -2.64 -17.93
C ARG A 146 -9.46 -2.60 -16.76
N ARG A 147 -10.63 -3.24 -16.87
CA ARG A 147 -11.63 -3.30 -15.79
C ARG A 147 -11.10 -3.99 -14.53
N ARG A 148 -10.16 -4.92 -14.64
CA ARG A 148 -9.53 -5.59 -13.48
C ARG A 148 -8.38 -4.81 -12.86
N LEU A 149 -7.65 -4.03 -13.66
CA LEU A 149 -6.53 -3.21 -13.19
C LEU A 149 -6.98 -1.89 -12.54
N ILE A 150 -8.14 -1.36 -12.94
CA ILE A 150 -8.71 -0.13 -12.36
C ILE A 150 -8.86 -0.24 -10.83
N PRO A 151 -9.49 -1.29 -10.25
CA PRO A 151 -9.59 -1.43 -8.80
C PRO A 151 -8.23 -1.48 -8.09
N THR A 152 -7.23 -2.16 -8.68
CA THR A 152 -5.87 -2.19 -8.12
C THR A 152 -5.23 -0.80 -8.12
N LEU A 153 -5.36 -0.05 -9.22
CA LEU A 153 -4.87 1.33 -9.31
C LEU A 153 -5.57 2.25 -8.30
N ILE A 154 -6.87 2.08 -8.06
CA ILE A 154 -7.61 2.80 -7.02
C ILE A 154 -7.04 2.46 -5.64
N GLY A 155 -6.76 1.20 -5.36
CA GLY A 155 -6.12 0.77 -4.11
C GLY A 155 -4.75 1.41 -3.91
N TYR A 156 -3.90 1.46 -4.93
CA TYR A 156 -2.60 2.14 -4.84
C TYR A 156 -2.73 3.65 -4.70
N ALA A 157 -3.66 4.29 -5.42
CA ALA A 157 -3.93 5.71 -5.28
C ALA A 157 -4.44 6.06 -3.88
N ALA A 158 -5.26 5.19 -3.27
CA ALA A 158 -5.71 5.35 -1.89
C ALA A 158 -4.52 5.30 -0.91
N ILE A 159 -3.56 4.37 -1.09
CA ILE A 159 -2.35 4.32 -0.27
C ILE A 159 -1.50 5.60 -0.41
N VAL A 160 -1.34 6.12 -1.63
CA VAL A 160 -0.63 7.40 -1.85
C VAL A 160 -1.37 8.56 -1.18
N ALA A 161 -2.69 8.61 -1.28
CA ALA A 161 -3.50 9.66 -0.63
C ALA A 161 -3.41 9.59 0.90
N ILE A 162 -3.42 8.38 1.48
CA ILE A 162 -3.22 8.16 2.92
C ILE A 162 -1.83 8.64 3.34
N GLY A 163 -0.78 8.26 2.61
CA GLY A 163 0.59 8.71 2.88
C GLY A 163 0.72 10.24 2.80
N ALA A 164 0.08 10.87 1.80
CA ALA A 164 0.04 12.33 1.67
C ALA A 164 -0.70 13.00 2.83
N ALA A 165 -1.83 12.44 3.29
CA ALA A 165 -2.55 12.93 4.45
C ALA A 165 -1.71 12.83 5.73
N LEU A 166 -1.00 11.72 5.95
CA LEU A 166 -0.09 11.55 7.09
C LEU A 166 1.08 12.56 7.03
N MET A 167 1.63 12.79 5.85
CA MET A 167 2.78 13.68 5.66
C MET A 167 2.42 15.17 5.76
N VAL A 168 1.33 15.59 5.10
CA VAL A 168 0.95 17.01 4.95
C VAL A 168 -0.02 17.44 6.04
N LEU A 169 -1.10 16.68 6.27
CA LEU A 169 -2.15 17.03 7.22
C LEU A 169 -1.81 16.60 8.65
N ARG A 170 -0.83 15.70 8.82
CA ARG A 170 -0.42 15.16 10.13
C ARG A 170 -1.60 14.54 10.91
N ALA A 171 -2.50 13.92 10.15
CA ALA A 171 -3.76 13.32 10.60
C ALA A 171 -3.55 11.81 10.88
N PRO A 172 -3.34 11.36 12.14
CA PRO A 172 -3.13 9.94 12.44
C PRO A 172 -4.32 9.06 12.04
N GLU A 173 -5.53 9.61 12.03
CA GLU A 173 -6.76 8.95 11.57
C GLU A 173 -6.69 8.52 10.10
N ALA A 174 -5.80 9.10 9.30
CA ALA A 174 -5.59 8.68 7.91
C ALA A 174 -5.17 7.21 7.82
N LEU A 175 -4.46 6.68 8.83
CA LEU A 175 -4.03 5.30 8.85
C LEU A 175 -5.21 4.31 8.95
N LEU A 176 -6.37 4.73 9.48
CA LEU A 176 -7.56 3.89 9.55
C LEU A 176 -8.02 3.42 8.16
N TYR A 177 -7.81 4.27 7.15
CA TYR A 177 -8.18 3.95 5.77
C TYR A 177 -7.26 2.89 5.14
N VAL A 178 -6.11 2.56 5.75
CA VAL A 178 -5.25 1.45 5.32
C VAL A 178 -5.99 0.12 5.39
N MET A 179 -6.88 -0.07 6.37
CA MET A 179 -7.71 -1.27 6.47
C MET A 179 -8.55 -1.46 5.20
N GLY A 180 -9.20 -0.39 4.74
CA GLY A 180 -9.98 -0.40 3.50
C GLY A 180 -9.11 -0.63 2.27
N ALA A 181 -7.96 0.04 2.19
CA ALA A 181 -7.04 -0.11 1.06
C ALA A 181 -6.45 -1.53 0.95
N PHE A 182 -5.98 -2.11 2.06
CA PHE A 182 -5.46 -3.47 2.09
C PHE A 182 -6.55 -4.50 1.81
N GLY A 183 -7.72 -4.35 2.45
CA GLY A 183 -8.88 -5.21 2.20
C GLY A 183 -9.32 -5.19 0.74
N MET A 184 -9.33 -4.00 0.12
CA MET A 184 -9.65 -3.84 -1.30
C MET A 184 -8.60 -4.49 -2.20
N LEU A 185 -7.30 -4.29 -1.94
CA LEU A 185 -6.23 -4.88 -2.75
C LEU A 185 -6.22 -6.41 -2.66
N LEU A 186 -6.30 -6.96 -1.44
CA LEU A 186 -6.35 -8.40 -1.21
C LEU A 186 -7.64 -9.00 -1.77
N GLY A 187 -8.80 -8.39 -1.50
CA GLY A 187 -10.09 -8.84 -1.99
C GLY A 187 -10.18 -8.81 -3.51
N ASN A 188 -9.67 -7.76 -4.15
CA ASN A 188 -9.60 -7.67 -5.61
C ASN A 188 -8.67 -8.75 -6.20
N ALA A 189 -7.52 -9.00 -5.58
CA ALA A 189 -6.57 -10.02 -6.01
C ALA A 189 -7.14 -11.45 -5.89
N VAL A 190 -7.86 -11.74 -4.81
CA VAL A 190 -8.57 -13.02 -4.62
C VAL A 190 -9.70 -13.17 -5.63
N GLY A 191 -10.54 -12.13 -5.80
CA GLY A 191 -11.63 -12.13 -6.77
C GLY A 191 -11.13 -12.31 -8.21
N ALA A 192 -10.01 -11.67 -8.55
CA ALA A 192 -9.36 -11.84 -9.85
C ALA A 192 -8.89 -13.28 -10.07
N SER A 193 -8.32 -13.92 -9.05
CA SER A 193 -7.91 -15.33 -9.08
C SER A 193 -9.11 -16.28 -9.26
N TRP A 194 -10.21 -16.05 -8.52
CA TRP A 194 -11.43 -16.86 -8.65
C TRP A 194 -12.05 -16.80 -10.05
N ASP A 195 -12.21 -15.59 -10.61
CA ASP A 195 -12.78 -15.45 -11.95
C ASP A 195 -11.85 -16.04 -13.03
N LEU A 196 -10.53 -16.12 -12.80
CA LEU A 196 -9.64 -16.88 -13.68
C LEU A 196 -9.93 -18.39 -13.63
N LEU A 197 -10.03 -18.97 -12.43
CA LEU A 197 -10.34 -20.39 -12.25
C LEU A 197 -11.68 -20.78 -12.90
N VAL A 198 -12.71 -19.97 -12.70
CA VAL A 198 -14.04 -20.21 -13.29
C VAL A 198 -13.99 -20.16 -14.81
N ARG A 199 -13.20 -19.24 -15.39
CA ARG A 199 -13.06 -19.12 -16.85
C ARG A 199 -12.30 -20.29 -17.45
N THR A 200 -11.17 -20.71 -16.85
CA THR A 200 -10.41 -21.86 -17.34
C THR A 200 -11.22 -23.16 -17.25
N ALA A 201 -12.01 -23.33 -16.17
CA ALA A 201 -12.93 -24.46 -16.02
C ALA A 201 -14.02 -24.48 -17.13
N LYS A 202 -14.60 -23.32 -17.46
CA LYS A 202 -15.60 -23.21 -18.53
C LYS A 202 -15.03 -23.51 -19.92
N ILE A 203 -13.79 -23.07 -20.21
CA ILE A 203 -13.12 -23.34 -21.50
C ILE A 203 -12.88 -24.84 -21.68
N LYS A 204 -12.39 -25.54 -20.64
CA LYS A 204 -12.17 -26.99 -20.68
C LYS A 204 -13.46 -27.77 -20.94
N ARG A 205 -14.59 -27.35 -20.34
CA ARG A 205 -15.91 -27.97 -20.55
C ARG A 205 -16.46 -27.80 -21.96
N ARG A 206 -16.23 -26.66 -22.61
CA ARG A 206 -16.67 -26.42 -24.00
C ARG A 206 -15.87 -27.25 -25.01
N ALA A 207 -14.56 -27.43 -24.78
CA ALA A 207 -13.72 -28.27 -25.63
C ALA A 207 -14.08 -29.76 -25.54
N GLY A 208 -14.52 -30.24 -24.37
CA GLY A 208 -14.96 -31.64 -24.19
C GLY A 208 -16.41 -31.93 -24.60
N GLY A 209 -17.25 -30.90 -24.75
CA GLY A 209 -18.69 -31.05 -25.07
C GLY A 209 -19.05 -30.99 -26.55
N GLY A 210 -18.11 -30.65 -27.43
CA GLY A 210 -18.33 -30.59 -28.89
C GLY A 210 -17.90 -31.86 -29.65
N ALA A 211 -17.52 -32.92 -28.93
CA ALA A 211 -17.00 -34.18 -29.50
C ALA A 211 -17.97 -35.37 -29.35
N GLY A 212 -19.25 -35.11 -29.08
CA GLY A 212 -20.33 -36.10 -29.05
C GLY A 212 -21.50 -35.64 -29.90
#